data_AF-A0A497PGP1-F1
#
_entry.id   AF-A0A497PGP1-F1
#
_cell.length_a   1.000
_cell.length_b   1.000
_cell.length_c   1.000
_cell.angle_alpha   90.00
_cell.angle_beta   90.00
_cell.angle_gamma   90.00
#
_symmetry.space_group_name_H-M   'P 1'
#
loop_
_entity.id
_entity.type
_entity.pdbx_description
1 polymer ?
#
loop_
_entity_poly.entity_id
_entity_poly.type
_entity_poly.pdbx_seq_one_letter_code
_entity_poly.pdbx_strand_id
1 'polypeptide(L)'
;MGSIEPRERVRKLFKKQAIDVMPCFSGMGMVTVHAIEKMGIRFAQVHSSAEYMAESAIMTAELFGFDSVVIPYDMCTVPEALGCGVSLYEDAEGILYPTVPNKWATIDDVELPDDFLSRGRMPVVDEAFEILKSRADGRFAIGGWVLGPFTMAGQIVELDLLLKGVR
;
A
#
# COMPACT_ATOMS: atom_id res chain seq x y z
N MET A 1 -19.69 -8.35 -27.67
CA MET A 1 -19.85 -8.11 -26.22
C MET A 1 -19.42 -6.69 -25.96
N GLY A 2 -20.19 -5.88 -25.21
CA GLY A 2 -19.80 -4.51 -24.88
C GLY A 2 -18.58 -4.49 -23.94
N SER A 3 -17.80 -3.39 -23.98
CA SER A 3 -16.68 -3.17 -23.06
C SER A 3 -17.18 -3.14 -21.61
N ILE A 4 -16.53 -3.89 -20.72
CA ILE A 4 -16.81 -3.88 -19.28
C ILE A 4 -15.95 -2.77 -18.64
N GLU A 5 -16.49 -2.04 -17.67
CA GLU A 5 -15.70 -1.04 -16.93
C GLU A 5 -14.61 -1.69 -16.06
N PRO A 6 -13.47 -1.03 -15.81
CA PRO A 6 -12.32 -1.67 -15.16
C PRO A 6 -12.64 -2.27 -13.79
N ARG A 7 -13.31 -1.49 -12.93
CA ARG A 7 -13.82 -1.97 -11.63
C ARG A 7 -14.69 -3.22 -11.74
N GLU A 8 -15.60 -3.26 -12.72
CA GLU A 8 -16.53 -4.38 -12.88
C GLU A 8 -15.83 -5.62 -13.43
N ARG A 9 -14.81 -5.44 -14.29
CA ARG A 9 -14.00 -6.53 -14.82
C ARG A 9 -13.29 -7.28 -13.70
N VAL A 10 -12.63 -6.56 -12.78
CA VAL A 10 -11.99 -7.14 -11.59
C VAL A 10 -13.01 -7.86 -10.70
N ARG A 11 -14.17 -7.23 -10.46
CA ARG A 11 -15.22 -7.81 -9.61
C ARG A 11 -15.79 -9.11 -10.19
N LYS A 12 -16.01 -9.17 -11.51
CA LYS A 12 -16.49 -10.36 -12.23
C LYS A 12 -15.45 -11.48 -12.22
N LEU A 13 -14.17 -11.14 -12.39
CA LEU A 13 -13.08 -12.13 -12.29
C LEU A 13 -13.12 -12.85 -10.93
N PHE A 14 -13.18 -12.10 -9.82
CA PHE A 14 -13.24 -12.71 -8.47
C PHE A 14 -14.50 -13.55 -8.25
N LYS A 15 -15.61 -13.18 -8.89
CA LYS A 15 -16.87 -13.96 -8.86
C LYS A 15 -16.90 -15.13 -9.85
N LYS A 16 -15.81 -15.37 -10.59
CA LYS A 16 -15.73 -16.39 -11.66
C LYS A 16 -16.83 -16.23 -12.72
N GLN A 17 -17.19 -14.99 -13.02
CA GLN A 17 -18.18 -14.62 -14.03
C GLN A 17 -17.50 -14.33 -15.37
N ALA A 18 -18.27 -14.34 -16.46
CA ALA A 18 -17.76 -13.99 -17.78
C ALA A 18 -17.25 -12.55 -17.83
N ILE A 19 -16.04 -12.37 -18.37
CA ILE A 19 -15.35 -11.10 -18.60
C ILE A 19 -15.08 -10.92 -20.10
N ASP A 20 -14.87 -9.69 -20.53
CA ASP A 20 -14.56 -9.32 -21.91
C ASP A 20 -13.07 -9.50 -22.26
N VAL A 21 -12.19 -9.16 -21.33
CA VAL A 21 -10.73 -9.37 -21.37
C VAL A 21 -10.22 -9.64 -19.95
N MET A 22 -9.02 -10.21 -19.82
CA MET A 22 -8.37 -10.36 -18.50
C MET A 22 -8.03 -8.98 -17.92
N PRO A 23 -8.45 -8.65 -16.69
CA PRO A 23 -8.09 -7.38 -16.08
C PRO A 23 -6.60 -7.34 -15.72
N CYS A 24 -5.98 -6.18 -15.88
CA CYS A 24 -4.63 -5.85 -15.43
C CYS A 24 -4.69 -5.16 -14.06
N PHE A 25 -4.43 -5.92 -13.01
CA PHE A 25 -4.42 -5.45 -11.63
C PHE A 25 -3.38 -6.22 -10.80
N SER A 26 -3.07 -5.75 -9.59
CA SER A 26 -2.15 -6.38 -8.66
C SER A 26 -2.78 -6.53 -7.28
N GLY A 27 -2.27 -7.46 -6.47
CA GLY A 27 -2.56 -7.54 -5.04
C GLY A 27 -1.68 -6.64 -4.17
N MET A 28 -0.73 -5.93 -4.77
CA MET A 28 0.18 -4.98 -4.10
C MET A 28 0.22 -3.65 -4.87
N GLY A 29 0.91 -2.65 -4.32
CA GLY A 29 1.10 -1.34 -4.94
C GLY A 29 1.55 -1.42 -6.40
N MET A 30 0.95 -0.59 -7.26
CA MET A 30 1.20 -0.61 -8.71
C MET A 30 1.90 0.65 -9.24
N VAL A 31 2.32 1.57 -8.36
CA VAL A 31 2.89 2.87 -8.74
C VAL A 31 4.03 2.74 -9.75
N THR A 32 4.06 3.64 -10.72
CA THR A 32 5.07 3.66 -11.79
C THR A 32 5.88 4.94 -11.73
N VAL A 33 7.18 4.85 -12.04
CA VAL A 33 8.09 6.02 -12.08
C VAL A 33 7.58 7.13 -13.01
N HIS A 34 6.93 6.76 -14.11
CA HIS A 34 6.33 7.73 -15.05
C HIS A 34 5.23 8.59 -14.41
N ALA A 35 4.44 8.03 -13.48
CA ALA A 35 3.45 8.81 -12.75
C ALA A 35 4.13 9.78 -11.77
N ILE A 36 5.17 9.32 -11.06
CA ILE A 36 5.98 10.14 -10.15
C ILE A 36 6.61 11.33 -10.89
N GLU A 37 7.25 11.07 -12.04
CA GLU A 37 7.86 12.08 -12.90
C GLU A 37 6.81 13.07 -13.42
N LYS A 38 5.64 12.58 -13.85
CA LYS A 38 4.56 13.43 -14.37
C LYS A 38 3.92 14.30 -13.28
N MET A 39 3.88 13.83 -12.03
CA MET A 39 3.47 14.63 -10.87
C MET A 39 4.54 15.64 -10.44
N GLY A 40 5.79 15.50 -10.90
CA GLY A 40 6.89 16.40 -10.54
C GLY A 40 7.32 16.27 -9.08
N ILE A 41 7.16 15.10 -8.47
CA ILE A 41 7.52 14.83 -7.07
C ILE A 41 8.67 13.82 -6.98
N ARG A 42 9.36 13.76 -5.83
CA ARG A 42 10.28 12.68 -5.49
C ARG A 42 9.48 11.44 -5.06
N PHE A 43 10.00 10.25 -5.35
CA PHE A 43 9.33 9.00 -4.98
C PHE A 43 9.00 8.91 -3.49
N ALA A 44 9.92 9.29 -2.59
CA ALA A 44 9.67 9.28 -1.14
C ALA A 44 8.40 10.04 -0.73
N GLN A 45 8.02 11.10 -1.45
CA GLN A 45 6.87 11.93 -1.12
C GLN A 45 5.52 11.21 -1.32
N VAL A 46 5.46 10.14 -2.13
CA VAL A 46 4.21 9.36 -2.26
C VAL A 46 3.84 8.60 -0.99
N HIS A 47 4.78 8.45 -0.06
CA HIS A 47 4.57 7.73 1.18
C HIS A 47 4.09 8.64 2.33
N SER A 48 4.20 9.96 2.21
CA SER A 48 3.94 10.92 3.30
C SER A 48 2.70 11.80 3.12
N SER A 49 2.08 11.79 1.94
CA SER A 49 0.90 12.62 1.63
C SER A 49 -0.22 11.76 1.06
N ALA A 50 -1.42 11.88 1.63
CA ALA A 50 -2.61 11.18 1.17
C ALA A 50 -2.96 11.56 -0.29
N GLU A 51 -2.79 12.85 -0.61
CA GLU A 51 -2.99 13.40 -1.94
C GLU A 51 -2.01 12.79 -2.95
N TYR A 52 -0.71 12.76 -2.64
CA TYR A 52 0.29 12.17 -3.53
C TYR A 52 0.13 10.67 -3.68
N MET A 53 -0.24 9.96 -2.61
CA MET A 53 -0.50 8.52 -2.66
C MET A 53 -1.70 8.22 -3.58
N ALA A 54 -2.81 8.93 -3.43
CA ALA A 54 -4.00 8.72 -4.23
C ALA A 54 -3.81 9.16 -5.69
N GLU A 55 -3.22 10.34 -5.92
CA GLU A 55 -2.98 10.87 -7.27
C GLU A 55 -2.00 9.99 -8.06
N SER A 56 -0.92 9.53 -7.44
CA SER A 56 0.03 8.62 -8.10
C SER A 56 -0.64 7.31 -8.53
N ALA A 57 -1.53 6.75 -7.71
CA ALA A 57 -2.25 5.52 -8.04
C ALA A 57 -3.18 5.73 -9.25
N ILE A 58 -3.97 6.81 -9.24
CA ILE A 58 -4.89 7.16 -10.33
C ILE A 58 -4.10 7.44 -11.61
N MET A 59 -3.06 8.26 -11.54
CA MET A 59 -2.25 8.62 -12.69
C MET A 59 -1.56 7.41 -13.31
N THR A 60 -1.02 6.51 -12.48
CA THR A 60 -0.47 5.24 -12.95
C THR A 60 -1.52 4.41 -13.68
N ALA A 61 -2.73 4.27 -13.12
CA ALA A 61 -3.79 3.49 -13.74
C ALA A 61 -4.24 4.10 -15.08
N GLU A 62 -4.33 5.42 -15.18
CA GLU A 62 -4.69 6.13 -16.41
C GLU A 62 -3.60 6.05 -17.49
N LEU A 63 -2.32 6.14 -17.11
CA LEU A 63 -1.19 6.07 -18.04
C LEU A 63 -1.06 4.69 -18.72
N PHE A 64 -1.33 3.62 -17.97
CA PHE A 64 -1.06 2.25 -18.42
C PHE A 64 -2.33 1.41 -18.64
N GLY A 65 -3.51 1.97 -18.40
CA GLY A 65 -4.79 1.27 -18.58
C GLY A 65 -5.01 0.15 -17.55
N PHE A 66 -4.59 0.35 -16.30
CA PHE A 66 -4.83 -0.63 -15.24
C PHE A 66 -6.29 -0.62 -14.79
N ASP A 67 -6.76 -1.79 -14.35
CA ASP A 67 -8.13 -1.95 -13.87
C ASP A 67 -8.30 -1.63 -12.39
N SER A 68 -7.21 -1.38 -11.68
CA SER A 68 -7.20 -1.12 -10.25
C SER A 68 -6.23 -0.02 -9.84
N VAL A 69 -6.54 0.59 -8.69
CA VAL A 69 -5.63 1.40 -7.89
C VAL A 69 -5.41 0.70 -6.55
N VAL A 70 -4.16 0.49 -6.17
CA VAL A 70 -3.81 -0.26 -4.95
C VAL A 70 -2.80 0.53 -4.13
N ILE A 71 -3.16 0.81 -2.87
CA ILE A 71 -2.36 1.56 -1.90
C ILE A 71 -2.39 0.84 -0.53
N PRO A 72 -1.43 1.07 0.39
CA PRO A 72 -0.22 1.87 0.23
C PRO A 72 0.84 1.16 -0.62
N TYR A 73 2.02 1.76 -0.75
CA TYR A 73 3.14 1.20 -1.53
C TYR A 73 4.23 0.55 -0.67
N ASP A 74 4.09 0.57 0.66
CA ASP A 74 5.05 0.01 1.59
C ASP A 74 4.36 -0.74 2.73
N MET A 75 5.16 -1.55 3.45
CA MET A 75 4.69 -2.38 4.57
C MET A 75 4.96 -1.74 5.95
N CYS A 76 5.48 -0.52 5.99
CA CYS A 76 6.00 0.07 7.23
C CYS A 76 4.93 0.77 8.06
N THR A 77 3.72 0.99 7.53
CA THR A 77 2.65 1.75 8.21
C THR A 77 2.24 1.11 9.54
N VAL A 78 2.12 -0.22 9.58
CA VAL A 78 1.78 -0.95 10.82
C VAL A 78 2.95 -0.96 11.81
N PRO A 79 4.20 -1.37 11.45
CA PRO A 79 5.35 -1.25 12.33
C PRO A 79 5.58 0.16 12.88
N GLU A 80 5.41 1.18 12.04
CA GLU A 80 5.52 2.58 12.43
C GLU A 80 4.48 2.96 13.50
N ALA A 81 3.21 2.62 13.26
CA ALA A 81 2.11 2.85 14.21
C ALA A 81 2.32 2.12 15.55
N LEU A 82 3.02 1.00 15.51
CA LEU A 82 3.42 0.20 16.66
C LEU A 82 4.66 0.74 17.40
N GLY A 83 5.31 1.79 16.89
CA GLY A 83 6.44 2.45 17.54
C GLY A 83 7.82 2.00 17.05
N CYS A 84 7.90 1.14 16.02
CA CYS A 84 9.17 0.72 15.41
C CYS A 84 9.83 1.85 14.58
N GLY A 85 9.07 2.91 14.27
CA GLY A 85 9.50 4.02 13.43
C GLY A 85 9.52 3.68 11.94
N VAL A 86 9.93 4.65 11.13
CA VAL A 86 10.07 4.50 9.67
C VAL A 86 11.20 5.38 9.14
N SER A 87 11.94 4.88 8.15
CA SER A 87 12.84 5.68 7.31
C SER A 87 12.22 5.84 5.93
N LEU A 88 11.77 7.05 5.59
CA LEU A 88 11.15 7.36 4.30
C LEU A 88 12.17 7.73 3.20
N TYR A 89 13.43 7.99 3.57
CA TYR A 89 14.47 8.42 2.63
C TYR A 89 14.08 9.68 1.83
N GLU A 90 13.54 10.70 2.50
CA GLU A 90 13.01 11.93 1.87
C GLU A 90 14.02 12.62 0.93
N ASP A 91 15.30 12.63 1.33
CA ASP A 91 16.39 13.25 0.58
C ASP A 91 17.06 12.31 -0.43
N ALA A 92 16.69 11.03 -0.47
CA ALA A 92 17.33 10.07 -1.38
C ALA A 92 16.93 10.32 -2.83
N GLU A 93 17.91 10.22 -3.72
CA GLU A 93 17.66 10.22 -5.16
C GLU A 93 17.26 8.81 -5.62
N GLY A 94 16.32 8.73 -6.57
CA GLY A 94 15.84 7.46 -7.12
C GLY A 94 14.67 6.85 -6.35
N ILE A 95 14.51 5.53 -6.49
CA ILE A 95 13.37 4.77 -5.98
C ILE A 95 13.82 3.92 -4.78
N LEU A 96 13.75 4.50 -3.59
CA LEU A 96 13.96 3.81 -2.32
C LEU A 96 12.65 3.71 -1.56
N TYR A 97 12.24 2.47 -1.25
CA TYR A 97 11.05 2.22 -0.46
C TYR A 97 11.32 2.42 1.04
N PRO A 98 10.30 2.83 1.82
CA PRO A 98 10.40 2.93 3.26
C PRO A 98 10.91 1.65 3.94
N THR A 99 11.67 1.81 5.01
CA THR A 99 12.15 0.71 5.84
C THR A 99 11.80 0.94 7.32
N VAL A 100 11.73 -0.16 8.07
CA VAL A 100 11.54 -0.13 9.52
C VAL A 100 12.92 -0.15 10.19
N PRO A 101 13.33 0.93 10.89
CA PRO A 101 14.68 1.05 11.43
C PRO A 101 14.90 0.31 12.74
N ASN A 102 13.86 0.10 13.54
CA ASN A 102 13.94 -0.54 14.85
C ASN A 102 12.98 -1.72 14.95
N LYS A 103 13.30 -2.68 15.82
CA LYS A 103 12.43 -3.82 16.14
C LYS A 103 12.48 -4.06 17.65
N TRP A 104 11.44 -4.72 18.17
CA TRP A 104 11.46 -5.20 19.55
C TRP A 104 12.48 -6.32 19.71
N ALA A 105 13.20 -6.26 20.84
CA ALA A 105 14.29 -7.17 21.13
C ALA A 105 13.80 -8.58 21.47
N THR A 106 12.61 -8.71 22.05
CA THR A 106 11.98 -9.99 22.36
C THR A 106 10.49 -9.98 22.01
N ILE A 107 9.88 -11.17 21.92
CA ILE A 107 8.43 -11.31 21.68
C ILE A 107 7.61 -10.77 22.87
N ASP A 108 8.14 -10.90 24.08
CA ASP A 108 7.46 -10.46 25.32
C ASP A 108 7.41 -8.92 25.45
N ASP A 109 8.27 -8.20 24.72
CA ASP A 109 8.30 -6.73 24.69
C ASP A 109 7.27 -6.13 23.71
N VAL A 110 6.59 -6.96 22.91
CA VAL A 110 5.66 -6.48 21.90
C VAL A 110 4.41 -5.93 22.55
N GLU A 111 4.19 -4.63 22.38
CA GLU A 111 2.98 -3.95 22.79
C GLU A 111 2.13 -3.61 21.57
N LEU A 112 0.81 -3.85 21.66
CA LEU A 112 -0.16 -3.47 20.65
C LEU A 112 -1.08 -2.39 21.25
N PRO A 113 -0.76 -1.09 21.06
CA PRO A 113 -1.58 -0.02 21.58
C PRO A 113 -2.98 -0.04 20.96
N ASP A 114 -4.05 0.13 21.76
CA ASP A 114 -5.43 0.10 21.26
C ASP A 114 -5.71 1.17 20.18
N ASP A 115 -4.94 2.25 20.18
CA ASP A 115 -5.06 3.40 19.28
C ASP A 115 -4.11 3.33 18.07
N PHE A 116 -3.41 2.21 17.83
CA PHE A 116 -2.39 2.11 16.78
C PHE A 116 -2.91 2.49 15.38
N LEU A 117 -4.19 2.24 15.07
CA LEU A 117 -4.81 2.65 13.80
C LEU A 117 -4.83 4.17 13.59
N SER A 118 -4.68 4.96 14.65
CA SER A 118 -4.63 6.42 14.60
C SER A 118 -3.21 6.99 14.65
N ARG A 119 -2.17 6.14 14.68
CA ARG A 119 -0.77 6.52 14.84
C ARG A 119 0.03 6.47 13.52
N GLY A 120 1.16 7.16 13.50
CA GLY A 120 2.07 7.19 12.35
C GLY A 120 1.36 7.60 11.06
N ARG A 121 1.62 6.87 9.98
CA ARG A 121 0.98 7.10 8.67
C ARG A 121 -0.32 6.32 8.43
N MET A 122 -0.86 5.62 9.44
CA MET A 122 -2.15 4.93 9.27
C MET A 122 -3.29 5.88 8.83
N PRO A 123 -3.47 7.07 9.45
CA PRO A 123 -4.49 8.03 9.00
C PRO A 123 -4.24 8.57 7.59
N VAL A 124 -2.98 8.67 7.16
CA VAL A 124 -2.63 9.13 5.80
C VAL A 124 -3.11 8.13 4.75
N VAL A 125 -3.00 6.83 5.03
CA VAL A 125 -3.52 5.77 4.15
C VAL A 125 -5.05 5.80 4.11
N ASP A 126 -5.71 6.00 5.25
CA ASP A 126 -7.17 6.12 5.31
C ASP A 126 -7.67 7.33 4.49
N GLU A 127 -7.04 8.48 4.66
CA GLU A 127 -7.35 9.69 3.88
C GLU A 127 -7.12 9.47 2.37
N ALA A 128 -6.03 8.78 2.00
CA ALA A 128 -5.78 8.43 0.61
C ALA A 128 -6.88 7.53 0.03
N PHE A 129 -7.41 6.57 0.80
CA PHE A 129 -8.54 5.77 0.38
C PHE A 129 -9.81 6.59 0.17
N GLU A 130 -10.08 7.58 1.02
CA GLU A 130 -11.23 8.49 0.83
C GLU A 130 -11.07 9.35 -0.43
N ILE A 131 -9.86 9.86 -0.70
CA ILE A 131 -9.55 10.57 -1.94
C ILE A 131 -9.74 9.65 -3.15
N LEU A 132 -9.26 8.40 -3.10
CA LEU A 132 -9.43 7.43 -4.18
C LEU A 132 -10.91 7.12 -4.44
N LYS A 133 -11.71 6.87 -3.39
CA LYS A 133 -13.15 6.59 -3.54
C LYS A 133 -13.87 7.77 -4.19
N SER A 134 -13.50 9.00 -3.83
CA SER A 134 -14.07 10.22 -4.37
C SER A 134 -13.65 10.48 -5.83
N ARG A 135 -12.34 10.45 -6.13
CA ARG A 135 -11.80 10.84 -7.45
C ARG A 135 -11.83 9.75 -8.50
N ALA A 136 -11.71 8.48 -8.09
CA ALA A 136 -11.85 7.37 -9.03
C ALA A 136 -13.29 7.25 -9.52
N ASP A 137 -14.28 7.72 -8.73
CA ASP A 137 -15.72 7.71 -9.05
C ASP A 137 -16.19 6.36 -9.62
N GLY A 138 -15.71 5.27 -9.01
CA GLY A 138 -16.05 3.91 -9.41
C GLY A 138 -15.41 3.40 -10.72
N ARG A 139 -14.52 4.15 -11.38
CA ARG A 139 -13.79 3.73 -12.59
C ARG A 139 -12.87 2.53 -12.34
N PHE A 140 -12.09 2.59 -11.27
CA PHE A 140 -11.10 1.56 -10.92
C PHE A 140 -11.56 0.69 -9.75
N ALA A 141 -11.11 -0.56 -9.71
CA ALA A 141 -11.15 -1.35 -8.48
C ALA A 141 -10.16 -0.76 -7.46
N ILE A 142 -10.61 -0.48 -6.24
CA ILE A 142 -9.74 0.03 -5.17
C ILE A 142 -9.31 -1.16 -4.32
N GLY A 143 -7.99 -1.34 -4.19
CA GLY A 143 -7.39 -2.40 -3.39
C GLY A 143 -6.53 -1.85 -2.26
N GLY A 144 -6.52 -2.59 -1.15
CA GLY A 144 -5.56 -2.42 -0.06
C GLY A 144 -4.88 -3.74 0.23
N TRP A 145 -3.69 -3.67 0.82
CA TRP A 145 -2.96 -4.86 1.24
C TRP A 145 -2.27 -4.61 2.58
N VAL A 146 -2.10 -5.70 3.33
CA VAL A 146 -1.34 -5.75 4.57
C VAL A 146 -0.53 -7.04 4.55
N LEU A 147 0.61 -7.06 5.24
CA LEU A 147 1.35 -8.30 5.42
C LEU A 147 0.52 -9.30 6.24
N GLY A 148 0.62 -10.58 5.89
CA GLY A 148 0.10 -11.65 6.73
C GLY A 148 0.78 -11.66 8.11
N PRO A 149 0.14 -12.22 9.16
CA PRO A 149 0.60 -12.08 10.54
C PRO A 149 2.05 -12.49 10.78
N PHE A 150 2.50 -13.59 10.17
CA PHE A 150 3.88 -14.07 10.31
C PHE A 150 4.90 -13.11 9.69
N THR A 151 4.63 -12.65 8.46
CA THR A 151 5.52 -11.69 7.77
C THR A 151 5.52 -10.34 8.48
N MET A 152 4.36 -9.90 9.00
CA MET A 152 4.25 -8.70 9.81
C MET A 152 5.06 -8.81 11.10
N ALA A 153 4.97 -9.95 11.80
CA ALA A 153 5.78 -10.21 12.99
C ALA A 153 7.28 -10.07 12.68
N GLY A 154 7.75 -10.59 11.54
CA GLY A 154 9.15 -10.42 11.12
C GLY A 154 9.58 -8.98 10.83
N GLN A 155 8.63 -8.05 10.66
CA GLN A 155 8.93 -6.62 10.55
C GLN A 155 9.10 -5.94 11.90
N ILE A 156 8.48 -6.47 12.97
CA ILE A 156 8.44 -5.84 14.29
C ILE A 156 9.33 -6.54 15.32
N VAL A 157 9.68 -7.82 15.11
CA VAL A 157 10.66 -8.58 15.89
C VAL A 157 11.68 -9.22 14.95
N GLU A 158 12.86 -9.57 15.49
CA GLU A 158 13.87 -10.27 14.69
C GLU A 158 13.41 -11.65 14.23
N LEU A 159 13.70 -11.97 12.97
CA LEU A 159 13.17 -13.17 12.32
C LEU A 159 13.71 -14.45 12.97
N ASP A 160 14.94 -14.45 13.48
CA ASP A 160 15.52 -15.61 14.14
C ASP A 160 14.83 -15.91 15.48
N LEU A 161 14.42 -14.88 16.22
CA LEU A 161 13.62 -15.00 17.44
C LEU A 161 12.22 -15.51 17.13
N LEU A 162 11.58 -14.94 16.10
CA LEU A 162 10.27 -15.37 15.64
C LEU A 162 10.28 -16.87 15.27
N LEU A 163 11.26 -17.32 14.49
CA LEU A 163 11.40 -18.71 14.07
C LEU A 163 11.65 -19.68 15.24
N LYS A 164 12.39 -19.27 16.27
CA LYS A 164 12.60 -20.07 17.49
C LYS A 164 11.32 -20.20 18.33
N GLY A 165 10.42 -19.23 18.23
CA GLY A 165 9.13 -19.19 18.94
C GLY A 165 8.03 -20.04 18.29
N VAL A 166 8.14 -20.37 17.01
CA VAL A 166 7.22 -21.30 16.32
C VAL A 166 7.60 -22.73 16.71
N ARG A 167 6.90 -23.29 17.69
CA ARG A 167 7.01 -24.70 18.11
C ARG A 167 5.74 -25.47 17.79
#